data_AF-A0A961YH48-F1
#
_entry.id   AF-A0A961YH48-F1
#
_cell.length_a   1.000
_cell.length_b   1.000
_cell.length_c   1.000
_cell.angle_alpha   90.00
_cell.angle_beta   90.00
_cell.angle_gamma   90.00
#
_symmetry.space_group_name_H-M   'P 1'
#
loop_
_entity.id
_entity.type
_entity.pdbx_description
1 polymer ?
#
loop_
_entity_poly.entity_id
_entity_poly.type
_entity_poly.pdbx_seq_one_letter_code
_entity_poly.pdbx_strand_id
1 'polypeptide(L)'
;SFRSLSVTPFYSRFTAFGDKGWVEIIGEANVDRGKPTHLIHSDAPEQRRQVTYEANDAVTQNFEAWADAVQGKAAYRFTPQELVENIKIFEAITKSAASDGATETL
;
A
#
# COMPACT_ATOMS: atom_id res chain seq x y z
N SER A 1 8.11 12.90 21.25
CA SER A 1 6.98 12.57 20.36
C SER A 1 7.46 12.71 18.93
N PHE A 2 7.72 11.60 18.24
CA PHE A 2 8.05 11.59 16.81
C PHE A 2 6.76 11.86 16.03
N ARG A 3 6.63 13.05 15.43
CA ARG A 3 5.52 13.39 14.52
C ARG A 3 6.08 13.65 13.13
N SER A 4 6.45 12.58 12.41
CA SER A 4 7.02 12.70 11.07
C SER A 4 5.97 12.68 9.95
N LEU A 5 4.72 12.30 10.23
CA LEU A 5 3.76 11.98 9.16
C LEU A 5 2.98 13.18 8.59
N SER A 6 3.03 14.35 9.22
CA SER A 6 2.16 15.49 8.83
C SER A 6 2.90 16.80 8.58
N VAL A 7 4.22 16.82 8.72
CA VAL A 7 5.06 18.02 8.50
C VAL A 7 5.88 17.96 7.21
N THR A 8 6.16 16.75 6.73
CA THR A 8 6.90 16.52 5.49
C THR A 8 5.95 16.64 4.31
N PRO A 9 6.33 17.34 3.21
CA PRO A 9 5.56 17.33 1.97
C PRO A 9 5.27 15.90 1.50
N PHE A 10 4.08 15.70 0.93
CA PHE A 10 3.64 14.37 0.51
C PHE A 10 4.62 13.76 -0.50
N TYR A 11 5.02 12.53 -0.23
CA TYR A 11 5.79 11.70 -1.14
C TYR A 11 5.35 10.26 -0.97
N SER A 12 4.76 9.68 -2.02
CA SER A 12 4.36 8.27 -2.05
C SER A 12 5.02 7.57 -3.22
N ARG A 13 5.84 6.58 -2.90
CA ARG A 13 6.52 5.73 -3.87
C ARG A 13 6.66 4.32 -3.31
N PHE A 14 6.33 3.34 -4.12
CA PHE A 14 6.60 1.93 -3.86
C PHE A 14 7.34 1.35 -5.05
N THR A 15 8.44 0.63 -4.81
CA THR A 15 9.23 0.00 -5.87
C THR A 15 9.55 -1.43 -5.49
N ALA A 16 9.33 -2.37 -6.40
CA ALA A 16 9.73 -3.76 -6.27
C ALA A 16 10.68 -4.14 -7.41
N PHE A 17 11.77 -4.83 -7.05
CA PHE A 17 12.80 -5.28 -7.99
C PHE A 17 12.83 -6.80 -8.02
N GLY A 18 13.07 -7.35 -9.20
CA GLY A 18 13.31 -8.78 -9.44
C GLY A 18 14.41 -8.99 -10.47
N ASP A 19 14.74 -10.25 -10.70
CA ASP A 19 15.72 -10.68 -11.71
C ASP A 19 15.31 -10.33 -13.15
N LYS A 20 14.01 -10.25 -13.40
CA LYS A 20 13.42 -9.97 -14.73
C LYS A 20 13.00 -8.51 -14.93
N GLY A 21 13.24 -7.63 -13.96
CA GLY A 21 12.83 -6.24 -14.09
C GLY A 21 12.38 -5.60 -12.78
N TRP A 22 11.63 -4.51 -12.91
CA TRP A 22 11.13 -3.74 -11.78
C TRP A 22 9.79 -3.09 -12.08
N VAL A 23 9.07 -2.78 -11.00
CA VAL A 23 7.84 -2.01 -11.02
C VAL A 23 7.89 -0.93 -9.95
N GLU A 24 7.32 0.21 -10.28
CA GLU A 24 7.26 1.39 -9.44
C GLU A 24 5.87 2.00 -9.50
N ILE A 25 5.36 2.38 -8.34
CA ILE A 25 4.10 3.09 -8.18
C ILE A 25 4.43 4.43 -7.54
N ILE A 26 4.01 5.53 -8.16
CA ILE A 26 4.20 6.89 -7.66
C ILE A 26 2.83 7.55 -7.50
N GLY A 27 2.52 8.00 -6.30
CA GLY A 27 1.36 8.86 -6.04
C GLY A 27 1.76 10.33 -6.03
N GLU A 28 0.97 11.20 -6.65
CA GLU A 28 1.23 12.64 -6.64
C GLU A 28 0.71 13.36 -5.37
N ALA A 29 -0.32 12.80 -4.73
CA ALA A 29 -0.88 13.33 -3.49
C ALA A 29 -1.55 12.21 -2.67
N ASN A 30 -1.91 12.52 -1.42
CA ASN A 30 -2.77 11.64 -0.63
C ASN A 30 -4.09 11.38 -1.39
N VAL A 31 -4.69 10.21 -1.14
CA VAL A 31 -5.89 9.73 -1.84
C VAL A 31 -7.08 10.69 -1.78
N ASP A 32 -7.19 11.50 -0.73
CA ASP A 32 -8.23 12.52 -0.55
C ASP A 32 -8.12 13.72 -1.50
N ARG A 33 -6.98 13.86 -2.20
CA ARG A 33 -6.69 15.01 -3.08
C ARG A 33 -7.05 14.75 -4.54
N GLY A 34 -7.55 13.56 -4.88
CA GLY A 34 -8.04 13.24 -6.22
C GLY A 34 -6.97 13.34 -7.32
N LYS A 35 -5.71 13.07 -6.97
CA LYS A 35 -4.59 13.09 -7.92
C LYS A 35 -4.30 11.69 -8.48
N PRO A 36 -3.77 11.60 -9.72
CA PRO A 36 -3.52 10.31 -10.34
C PRO A 36 -2.38 9.55 -9.65
N THR A 37 -2.32 8.26 -9.97
CA THR A 37 -1.20 7.37 -9.62
C THR A 37 -0.54 6.86 -10.90
N HIS A 38 0.80 6.86 -10.92
CA HIS A 38 1.57 6.35 -12.05
C HIS A 38 2.14 4.97 -11.70
N LEU A 39 1.85 3.99 -12.54
CA LEU A 39 2.51 2.70 -12.56
C LEU A 39 3.57 2.71 -13.65
N ILE A 40 4.81 2.47 -13.28
CA ILE A 40 5.97 2.47 -14.16
C ILE A 40 6.63 1.11 -14.04
N HIS A 41 6.90 0.43 -15.14
CA HIS A 41 7.59 -0.85 -15.08
C HIS A 41 8.55 -1.03 -16.25
N SER A 42 9.52 -1.93 -16.04
CA SER A 42 10.45 -2.38 -17.06
C SER A 42 10.70 -3.86 -16.88
N ASP A 43 10.46 -4.64 -17.94
CA ASP A 43 10.61 -6.10 -18.01
C ASP A 43 11.71 -6.52 -18.99
N ALA A 44 12.37 -5.55 -19.63
CA ALA A 44 13.49 -5.75 -20.53
C ALA A 44 14.40 -4.52 -20.52
N PRO A 45 15.70 -4.67 -20.82
CA PRO A 45 16.61 -3.54 -20.96
C PRO A 45 16.04 -2.48 -21.89
N GLU A 46 16.12 -1.22 -21.46
CA GLU A 46 15.69 -0.04 -22.22
C GLU A 46 14.19 0.04 -22.55
N GLN A 47 13.36 -0.90 -22.08
CA GLN A 47 11.91 -0.86 -22.22
C GLN A 47 11.25 -0.41 -20.93
N ARG A 48 10.96 0.89 -20.83
CA ARG A 48 10.18 1.46 -19.73
C ARG A 48 8.78 1.79 -20.23
N ARG A 49 7.75 1.29 -19.53
CA ARG A 49 6.34 1.57 -19.80
C ARG A 49 5.73 2.28 -18.61
N GLN A 50 4.80 3.20 -18.87
CA GLN A 50 4.06 3.92 -17.86
C GLN A 50 2.56 3.86 -18.15
N VAL A 51 1.78 3.60 -17.11
CA VAL A 51 0.32 3.69 -17.11
C VAL A 51 -0.09 4.67 -16.02
N THR A 52 -0.98 5.59 -16.35
CA THR A 52 -1.57 6.52 -15.38
C THR A 52 -2.97 6.04 -15.03
N TYR A 53 -3.24 5.91 -13.73
CA TYR A 53 -4.56 5.63 -13.18
C TYR A 53 -5.12 6.90 -12.58
N GLU A 54 -6.28 7.34 -13.08
CA GLU A 54 -7.01 8.44 -12.48
C GLU A 54 -7.48 8.08 -11.08
N ALA A 55 -7.65 9.10 -10.23
CA ALA A 55 -8.16 8.90 -8.90
C ALA A 55 -9.55 8.25 -8.93
N ASN A 56 -9.78 7.32 -8.01
CA ASN A 56 -11.07 6.68 -7.81
C ASN A 56 -11.51 6.81 -6.35
N ASP A 57 -12.79 6.55 -6.08
CA ASP A 57 -13.29 6.48 -4.70
C ASP A 57 -12.98 5.11 -4.09
N ALA A 58 -11.70 4.89 -3.79
CA ALA A 58 -11.21 3.65 -3.21
C ALA A 58 -11.84 3.33 -1.84
N VAL A 59 -12.32 4.35 -1.12
CA VAL A 59 -12.96 4.18 0.20
C VAL A 59 -14.33 3.54 0.03
N THR A 60 -15.18 4.12 -0.83
CA THR A 60 -16.50 3.55 -1.11
C THR A 60 -16.39 2.15 -1.72
N GLN A 61 -15.49 1.97 -2.71
CA GLN A 61 -15.25 0.66 -3.32
C GLN A 61 -14.82 -0.41 -2.30
N ASN A 62 -14.04 -0.04 -1.30
CA ASN A 62 -13.65 -0.95 -0.23
C ASN A 62 -14.86 -1.39 0.62
N PHE A 63 -15.74 -0.46 0.99
CA PHE A 63 -16.94 -0.78 1.77
C PHE A 63 -17.92 -1.63 0.98
N GLU A 64 -18.10 -1.36 -0.31
CA GLU A 64 -18.93 -2.16 -1.20
C GLU A 64 -18.39 -3.60 -1.31
N ALA A 65 -17.08 -3.75 -1.53
CA ALA A 65 -16.43 -5.07 -1.58
C ALA A 65 -16.59 -5.85 -0.25
N TRP A 66 -16.51 -5.15 0.89
CA TRP A 66 -16.76 -5.75 2.20
C TRP A 66 -18.23 -6.16 2.37
N ALA A 67 -19.17 -5.31 1.96
CA ALA A 67 -20.60 -5.58 2.04
C ALA A 67 -20.99 -6.80 1.18
N ASP A 68 -20.42 -6.93 -0.02
CA ASP A 68 -20.62 -8.09 -0.87
C ASP A 68 -20.06 -9.37 -0.26
N ALA A 69 -18.91 -9.29 0.41
CA ALA A 69 -18.32 -10.43 1.11
C ALA A 69 -19.16 -10.90 2.30
N VAL A 70 -19.67 -9.98 3.12
CA VAL A 70 -20.56 -10.31 4.25
C VAL A 70 -21.88 -10.93 3.77
N GLN A 71 -22.38 -10.52 2.60
CA GLN A 71 -23.57 -11.07 1.96
C GLN A 71 -23.31 -12.39 1.21
N GLY A 72 -22.06 -12.87 1.14
CA GLY A 72 -21.69 -14.07 0.39
C GLY A 72 -21.76 -13.93 -1.14
N LYS A 73 -21.77 -12.69 -1.66
CA LYS A 73 -21.85 -12.39 -3.10
C LYS A 73 -20.49 -12.49 -3.79
N ALA A 74 -19.41 -12.16 -3.09
CA ALA A 74 -18.05 -12.22 -3.60
C ALA A 74 -17.05 -12.52 -2.46
N ALA A 75 -15.81 -12.89 -2.79
CA ALA A 75 -14.75 -12.95 -1.80
C ALA A 75 -14.21 -11.55 -1.50
N TYR A 76 -13.91 -11.25 -0.23
CA TYR A 76 -13.17 -10.03 0.11
C TYR A 76 -11.71 -10.16 -0.33
N ARG A 77 -11.06 -9.04 -0.67
CA ARG A 77 -9.69 -9.05 -1.22
C ARG A 77 -8.61 -9.55 -0.25
N PHE A 78 -8.92 -9.60 1.05
CA PHE A 78 -8.04 -10.13 2.09
C PHE A 78 -8.78 -11.18 2.90
N THR A 79 -8.10 -12.28 3.21
CA THR A 79 -8.59 -13.32 4.10
C THR A 79 -8.58 -12.83 5.56
N PRO A 80 -9.38 -13.44 6.46
CA PRO A 80 -9.32 -13.13 7.89
C PRO A 80 -7.92 -13.32 8.49
N GLN A 81 -7.17 -14.30 8.00
CA GLN A 81 -5.81 -14.56 8.46
C GLN A 81 -4.85 -13.43 8.06
N GLU A 82 -4.86 -13.00 6.80
CA GLU A 82 -4.02 -11.87 6.33
C GLU A 82 -4.33 -10.58 7.10
N LEU A 83 -5.60 -10.33 7.44
CA LEU A 83 -5.98 -9.17 8.25
C LEU A 83 -5.35 -9.23 9.66
N VAL A 84 -5.40 -10.39 10.31
CA VAL A 84 -4.80 -10.58 11.65
C VAL A 84 -3.27 -10.47 11.59
N GLU A 85 -2.64 -11.09 10.59
CA GLU A 85 -1.19 -11.04 10.42
C GLU A 85 -0.68 -9.63 10.16
N ASN A 86 -1.40 -8.84 9.33
CA ASN A 86 -1.07 -7.44 9.10
C ASN A 86 -1.12 -6.61 10.39
N ILE A 87 -2.09 -6.86 11.29
CA ILE A 87 -2.15 -6.21 12.60
C ILE A 87 -0.93 -6.57 13.45
N LYS A 88 -0.56 -7.86 13.51
CA LYS A 88 0.61 -8.32 14.27
C LYS A 88 1.92 -7.67 13.78
N ILE A 89 2.10 -7.54 12.47
CA ILE A 89 3.25 -6.84 11.88
C ILE A 89 3.30 -5.39 12.37
N PHE A 90 2.16 -4.68 12.33
CA PHE A 90 2.11 -3.29 12.80
C PHE A 90 2.41 -3.16 14.30
N GLU A 91 1.90 -4.08 15.13
CA GLU A 91 2.22 -4.14 16.55
C GLU A 91 3.72 -4.38 16.80
N ALA A 92 4.33 -5.30 16.05
CA ALA A 92 5.76 -5.57 16.15
C ALA A 92 6.61 -4.36 15.74
N ILE A 93 6.26 -3.66 14.65
CA ILE A 93 6.94 -2.41 14.27
C ILE A 93 6.85 -1.37 15.40
N THR A 94 5.68 -1.24 16.01
CA THR A 94 5.46 -0.29 17.11
C THR A 94 6.28 -0.64 18.35
N LYS A 95 6.31 -1.92 18.75
CA LYS A 95 7.12 -2.39 19.88
C LYS A 95 8.62 -2.21 19.63
N SER A 96 9.10 -2.64 18.46
CA SER A 96 10.48 -2.47 18.03
C SER A 96 10.91 -0.99 18.07
N ALA A 97 10.08 -0.09 17.55
CA ALA A 97 10.36 1.35 17.58
C ALA A 97 10.41 1.94 19.00
N ALA A 98 9.66 1.37 19.95
CA ALA A 98 9.69 1.76 21.36
C ALA A 98 10.86 1.14 22.14
N SER A 99 11.49 0.10 21.59
CA SER A 99 12.61 -0.66 22.19
C SER A 99 13.93 -0.44 21.44
N ASP A 100 14.16 0.77 20.93
CA ASP A 100 15.38 1.18 20.21
C ASP A 100 15.74 0.25 19.01
N GLY A 101 14.72 -0.30 18.35
CA GLY A 101 14.88 -1.15 17.17
C GLY A 101 15.14 -2.62 17.48
N ALA A 102 14.80 -3.12 18.68
CA ALA A 102 14.94 -4.53 19.01
C ALA A 102 14.10 -5.42 18.07
N THR A 103 14.58 -6.64 17.83
CA THR A 103 13.85 -7.63 17.04
C THR A 103 12.67 -8.18 17.84
N GLU A 104 11.48 -8.13 17.25
CA GLU A 104 10.26 -8.71 17.79
C GLU A 104 9.99 -10.08 17.14
N THR A 105 9.45 -11.02 17.92
CA THR A 105 9.04 -12.35 17.40
C THR A 105 7.53 -12.36 17.24
N LEU A 106 7.03 -12.73 16.05
CA LEU A 106 5.60 -12.72 15.67
C LEU A 106 4.85 -14.00 16.04
#